data_AF-A0A1M7RP64-F1
#
_entry.id   AF-A0A1M7RP64-F1
#
_cell.length_a   1.000
_cell.length_b   1.000
_cell.length_c   1.000
_cell.angle_alpha   90.00
_cell.angle_beta   90.00
_cell.angle_gamma   90.00
#
_symmetry.space_group_name_H-M   'P 1'
#
loop_
_entity.id
_entity.type
_entity.pdbx_description
1 polymer ?
#
loop_
_entity_poly.entity_id
_entity_poly.type
_entity_poly.pdbx_seq_one_letter_code
_entity_poly.pdbx_strand_id
1 'polypeptide(L)'
;MSLSDAAVVVCAGGGMLGADPRAVCTVLTDVAHALGAEIGATRAVVDAGWFGHDRLIGASGVTISPALYLGLGVAGVPFHEIGRPVHVLSVNTDPAAPLSARADLALRTDAVALLPELAARLRGRAHGGRAPGGRARASRAPGVDLVVPRGTAHERLRALTGVPSGPARPVEPLGAAAAATALIGFLTHHGYLEESPK
;
A
#
# COMPACT_ATOMS: atom_id res chain seq x y z
N MET A 1 -6.86 14.84 5.99
CA MET A 1 -5.91 15.55 5.09
C MET A 1 -6.49 15.49 3.68
N SER A 2 -5.91 16.17 2.69
CA SER A 2 -6.35 15.98 1.30
C SER A 2 -5.70 14.70 0.74
N LEU A 3 -6.35 14.03 -0.21
CA LEU A 3 -5.77 12.85 -0.87
C LEU A 3 -4.46 13.18 -1.61
N SER A 4 -4.32 14.41 -2.13
CA SER A 4 -3.12 14.87 -2.84
C SER A 4 -1.89 14.99 -1.93
N ASP A 5 -2.09 15.33 -0.65
CA ASP A 5 -1.00 15.55 0.32
C ASP A 5 -0.74 14.33 1.21
N ALA A 6 -1.43 13.22 0.97
CA ALA A 6 -1.36 12.03 1.80
C ALA A 6 0.02 11.36 1.75
N ALA A 7 0.63 11.12 2.92
CA ALA A 7 1.88 10.38 3.02
C ALA A 7 1.68 8.87 2.85
N VAL A 8 0.50 8.36 3.23
CA VAL A 8 0.09 6.96 3.05
C VAL A 8 -1.26 6.96 2.34
N VAL A 9 -1.39 6.15 1.30
CA VAL A 9 -2.65 5.95 0.58
C VAL A 9 -3.01 4.48 0.56
N VAL A 10 -4.25 4.18 0.95
CA VAL A 10 -4.88 2.87 0.72
C VAL A 10 -5.91 3.05 -0.39
N CYS A 11 -5.75 2.32 -1.49
CA CYS A 11 -6.60 2.46 -2.67
C CYS A 11 -7.52 1.26 -2.86
N ALA A 12 -8.82 1.51 -2.92
CA ALA A 12 -9.82 0.54 -3.34
C ALA A 12 -9.82 0.39 -4.87
N GLY A 13 -9.73 -0.85 -5.34
CA GLY A 13 -9.68 -1.20 -6.76
C GLY A 13 -10.87 -2.00 -7.25
N GLY A 14 -10.96 -2.15 -8.57
CA GLY A 14 -12.09 -2.85 -9.23
C GLY A 14 -12.23 -4.31 -8.82
N GLY A 15 -11.15 -4.97 -8.41
CA GLY A 15 -11.17 -6.34 -7.92
C GLY A 15 -11.90 -6.53 -6.58
N MET A 16 -12.27 -5.44 -5.89
CA MET A 16 -13.11 -5.49 -4.69
C MET A 16 -14.61 -5.38 -5.02
N LEU A 17 -14.96 -5.00 -6.25
CA LEU A 17 -16.35 -4.89 -6.68
C LEU A 17 -17.01 -6.27 -6.65
N GLY A 18 -18.29 -6.31 -6.28
CA GLY A 18 -19.05 -7.54 -6.03
C GLY A 18 -19.22 -7.87 -4.54
N ALA A 19 -18.42 -7.26 -3.66
CA ALA A 19 -18.67 -7.26 -2.22
C ALA A 19 -19.69 -6.17 -1.83
N ASP A 20 -20.25 -6.27 -0.61
CA ASP A 20 -21.11 -5.23 -0.07
C ASP A 20 -20.31 -3.94 0.15
N PRO A 21 -20.69 -2.81 -0.49
CA PRO A 21 -19.92 -1.58 -0.44
C PRO A 21 -19.81 -1.01 0.97
N ARG A 22 -20.89 -1.09 1.77
CA ARG A 22 -20.91 -0.53 3.13
C ARG A 22 -19.98 -1.30 4.06
N ALA A 23 -20.01 -2.63 4.02
CA ALA A 23 -19.13 -3.48 4.79
C ALA A 23 -17.65 -3.21 4.43
N VAL A 24 -17.32 -3.21 3.13
CA VAL A 24 -15.94 -2.98 2.68
C VAL A 24 -15.46 -1.57 3.05
N CYS A 25 -16.26 -0.52 2.79
CA CYS A 25 -15.85 0.85 3.08
C CYS A 25 -15.67 1.09 4.59
N THR A 26 -16.48 0.45 5.44
CA THR A 26 -16.34 0.54 6.90
C THR A 26 -14.98 -0.01 7.34
N VAL A 27 -14.67 -1.25 6.94
CA VAL A 27 -13.40 -1.90 7.31
C VAL A 27 -12.20 -1.18 6.66
N LEU A 28 -12.34 -0.69 5.43
CA LEU A 28 -11.31 0.10 4.76
C LEU A 28 -11.00 1.39 5.51
N THR A 29 -12.02 2.02 6.08
CA THR A 29 -11.87 3.23 6.91
C THR A 29 -11.11 2.92 8.19
N ASP A 30 -11.40 1.81 8.85
CA ASP A 30 -10.65 1.37 10.05
C ASP A 30 -9.17 1.14 9.73
N VAL A 31 -8.88 0.46 8.60
CA VAL A 31 -7.51 0.21 8.13
C VAL A 31 -6.80 1.53 7.80
N ALA A 32 -7.45 2.42 7.06
CA ALA A 32 -6.88 3.71 6.69
C ALA A 32 -6.57 4.56 7.94
N HIS A 33 -7.50 4.61 8.89
CA HIS A 33 -7.31 5.31 10.16
C HIS A 33 -6.13 4.74 10.95
N ALA A 34 -6.04 3.41 11.08
CA ALA A 34 -4.95 2.77 11.81
C ALA A 34 -3.56 2.99 11.16
N LEU A 35 -3.52 3.25 9.85
CA LEU A 35 -2.30 3.55 9.11
C LEU A 35 -1.99 5.05 8.99
N GLY A 36 -2.87 5.93 9.49
CA GLY A 36 -2.77 7.37 9.22
C GLY A 36 -2.84 7.69 7.71
N ALA A 37 -3.58 6.89 6.96
CA ALA A 37 -3.68 6.95 5.51
C ALA A 37 -4.94 7.68 5.04
N GLU A 38 -4.87 8.26 3.84
CA GLU A 38 -6.07 8.66 3.10
C GLU A 38 -6.54 7.53 2.18
N ILE A 39 -7.86 7.45 1.98
CA ILE A 39 -8.45 6.50 1.04
C ILE A 39 -8.44 7.12 -0.36
N GLY A 40 -8.02 6.32 -1.33
CA GLY A 40 -8.24 6.57 -2.75
C GLY A 40 -9.03 5.44 -3.41
N ALA A 41 -9.45 5.66 -4.64
CA ALA A 41 -10.25 4.72 -5.41
C ALA A 41 -9.88 4.76 -6.89
N THR A 42 -10.00 3.62 -7.57
CA THR A 42 -9.92 3.57 -9.04
C THR A 42 -11.22 4.09 -9.67
N ARG A 43 -11.16 4.40 -10.97
CA ARG A 43 -12.33 4.80 -11.77
C ARG A 43 -13.51 3.82 -11.63
N ALA A 44 -13.25 2.51 -11.73
CA ALA A 44 -14.29 1.49 -11.60
C ALA A 44 -15.04 1.56 -10.26
N VAL A 45 -14.34 1.88 -9.18
CA VAL A 45 -14.93 1.97 -7.83
C VAL A 45 -15.74 3.26 -7.66
N VAL A 46 -15.25 4.38 -8.20
CA VAL A 46 -15.97 5.67 -8.20
C VAL A 46 -17.23 5.60 -9.06
N ASP A 47 -17.13 5.02 -10.26
CA ASP A 47 -18.28 4.88 -11.16
C ASP A 47 -19.33 3.90 -10.59
N ALA A 48 -18.91 2.95 -9.75
CA ALA A 48 -19.82 2.08 -8.97
C ALA A 48 -20.45 2.79 -7.76
N GLY A 49 -20.12 4.06 -7.49
CA GLY A 49 -20.72 4.87 -6.44
C GLY A 49 -20.22 4.58 -5.02
N TRP A 50 -19.09 3.86 -4.86
CA TRP A 50 -18.53 3.57 -3.54
C TRP A 50 -17.88 4.80 -2.91
N PHE A 51 -17.25 5.64 -3.74
CA PHE A 51 -16.59 6.87 -3.33
C PHE A 51 -16.89 8.01 -4.30
N GLY A 52 -16.75 9.24 -3.82
CA GLY A 52 -16.87 10.44 -4.64
C GLY A 52 -15.68 10.62 -5.59
N HIS A 53 -15.85 11.52 -6.55
CA HIS A 53 -14.82 11.85 -7.55
C HIS A 53 -13.54 12.43 -6.91
N ASP A 54 -13.64 13.05 -5.75
CA ASP A 54 -12.51 13.54 -4.94
C ASP A 54 -11.57 12.42 -4.47
N ARG A 55 -11.99 11.17 -4.56
CA ARG A 55 -11.19 9.98 -4.22
C ARG A 55 -10.63 9.27 -5.44
N LEU A 56 -11.02 9.68 -6.65
CA LEU A 56 -10.51 9.08 -7.87
C LEU A 56 -9.01 9.36 -8.04
N ILE A 57 -8.18 8.32 -8.14
CA ILE A 57 -6.76 8.47 -8.47
C ILE A 57 -6.54 8.27 -9.97
N GLY A 58 -5.71 9.13 -10.56
CA GLY A 58 -5.25 8.99 -11.95
C GLY A 58 -5.41 10.27 -12.77
N ALA A 59 -5.22 10.16 -14.09
CA ALA A 59 -5.13 11.32 -15.00
C ALA A 59 -6.38 12.22 -15.02
N SER A 60 -7.54 11.66 -14.68
CA SER A 60 -8.83 12.39 -14.64
C SER A 60 -9.34 12.64 -13.21
N GLY A 61 -8.49 12.44 -12.21
CA GLY A 61 -8.81 12.63 -10.81
C GLY A 61 -7.65 13.29 -10.06
N VAL A 62 -7.43 12.86 -8.83
CA VAL A 62 -6.36 13.35 -7.97
C VAL A 62 -5.03 12.72 -8.36
N THR A 63 -4.05 13.57 -8.66
CA THR A 63 -2.64 13.15 -8.76
C THR A 63 -2.05 13.05 -7.37
N ILE A 64 -1.41 11.91 -7.06
CA ILE A 64 -0.81 11.63 -5.75
C ILE A 64 0.65 11.19 -5.89
N SER A 65 1.45 11.41 -4.85
CA SER A 65 2.80 10.84 -4.74
C SER A 65 3.13 10.49 -3.27
N PRO A 66 2.39 9.53 -2.67
CA PRO A 66 2.56 9.17 -1.27
C PRO A 66 3.90 8.49 -1.02
N ALA A 67 4.36 8.43 0.24
CA ALA A 67 5.48 7.58 0.62
C ALA A 67 5.09 6.09 0.48
N LEU A 68 3.88 5.72 0.92
CA LEU A 68 3.33 4.38 0.79
C LEU A 68 2.03 4.38 -0.01
N TYR A 69 1.95 3.51 -1.01
CA TYR A 69 0.74 3.21 -1.74
C TYR A 69 0.37 1.72 -1.58
N LEU A 70 -0.79 1.44 -0.97
CA LEU A 70 -1.36 0.10 -0.86
C LEU A 70 -2.56 -0.03 -1.80
N GLY A 71 -2.41 -0.79 -2.88
CA GLY A 71 -3.48 -1.11 -3.82
C GLY A 71 -4.21 -2.41 -3.45
N LEU A 72 -5.51 -2.31 -3.17
CA LEU A 72 -6.38 -3.45 -2.87
C LEU A 72 -7.28 -3.74 -4.07
N GLY A 73 -7.05 -4.84 -4.79
CA GLY A 73 -7.79 -5.18 -6.01
C GLY A 73 -7.56 -4.21 -7.16
N VAL A 74 -6.42 -3.52 -7.18
CA VAL A 74 -6.06 -2.53 -8.22
C VAL A 74 -5.28 -3.24 -9.33
N ALA A 75 -5.74 -3.11 -10.58
CA ALA A 75 -5.05 -3.70 -11.73
C ALA A 75 -3.80 -2.88 -12.11
N GLY A 76 -3.87 -1.54 -12.11
CA GLY A 76 -2.77 -0.66 -12.53
C GLY A 76 -2.78 -0.32 -14.02
N VAL A 77 -3.97 -0.08 -14.59
CA VAL A 77 -4.18 0.32 -15.99
C VAL A 77 -3.51 1.67 -16.31
N PRO A 78 -3.21 1.99 -17.59
CA PRO A 78 -2.42 3.17 -17.98
C PRO A 78 -2.89 4.51 -17.40
N PHE A 79 -4.19 4.66 -17.13
CA PHE A 79 -4.76 5.91 -16.62
C PHE A 79 -4.76 6.02 -15.09
N HIS A 80 -4.41 4.94 -14.39
CA HIS A 80 -4.23 4.91 -12.93
C HIS A 80 -2.79 5.26 -12.60
N GLU A 81 -2.46 6.54 -12.72
CA GLU A 81 -1.12 7.05 -12.48
C GLU A 81 -0.96 7.46 -11.02
N ILE A 82 -0.11 6.72 -10.31
CA ILE A 82 0.50 7.15 -9.05
C ILE A 82 1.89 7.67 -9.38
N GLY A 83 2.35 8.73 -8.71
CA GLY A 83 3.64 9.37 -8.95
C GLY A 83 4.84 8.43 -8.75
N ARG A 84 5.74 8.75 -7.82
CA ARG A 84 6.85 7.84 -7.52
C ARG A 84 6.90 7.55 -6.02
N PRO A 85 6.00 6.67 -5.52
CA PRO A 85 6.03 6.30 -4.12
C PRO A 85 7.36 5.68 -3.71
N VAL A 86 7.67 5.79 -2.41
CA VAL A 86 8.83 5.08 -1.84
C VAL A 86 8.54 3.58 -1.81
N HIS A 87 7.31 3.21 -1.42
CA HIS A 87 6.86 1.83 -1.36
C HIS A 87 5.50 1.64 -2.03
N VAL A 88 5.38 0.60 -2.86
CA VAL A 88 4.16 0.16 -3.53
C VAL A 88 3.83 -1.26 -3.10
N LEU A 89 2.65 -1.46 -2.50
CA LEU A 89 2.12 -2.77 -2.12
C LEU A 89 0.91 -3.09 -2.99
N SER A 90 0.87 -4.31 -3.53
CA SER A 90 -0.23 -4.80 -4.36
C SER A 90 -0.88 -6.02 -3.71
N VAL A 91 -2.20 -6.00 -3.57
CA VAL A 91 -3.03 -7.14 -3.19
C VAL A 91 -4.00 -7.40 -4.32
N ASN A 92 -3.85 -8.51 -5.03
CA ASN A 92 -4.69 -8.83 -6.18
C ASN A 92 -4.79 -10.35 -6.38
N THR A 93 -5.92 -10.85 -6.86
CA THR A 93 -6.08 -12.26 -7.25
C THR A 93 -5.46 -12.54 -8.62
N ASP A 94 -5.40 -11.53 -9.50
CA ASP A 94 -4.82 -11.62 -10.83
C ASP A 94 -3.28 -11.55 -10.76
N PRO A 95 -2.54 -12.63 -11.09
CA PRO A 95 -1.09 -12.61 -11.13
C PRO A 95 -0.51 -11.74 -12.25
N ALA A 96 -1.32 -11.38 -13.25
CA ALA A 96 -0.91 -10.55 -14.37
C ALA A 96 -1.20 -9.04 -14.16
N ALA A 97 -1.74 -8.65 -12.99
CA ALA A 97 -2.05 -7.26 -12.70
C ALA A 97 -0.81 -6.35 -12.86
N PRO A 98 -0.84 -5.34 -13.75
CA PRO A 98 0.30 -4.42 -13.96
C PRO A 98 0.87 -3.76 -12.71
N LEU A 99 0.05 -3.44 -11.71
CA LEU A 99 0.51 -2.89 -10.43
C LEU A 99 1.44 -3.87 -9.69
N SER A 100 1.10 -5.16 -9.70
CA SER A 100 1.87 -6.21 -9.03
C SER A 100 3.29 -6.34 -9.59
N ALA A 101 3.46 -6.12 -10.90
CA ALA A 101 4.78 -6.14 -11.54
C ALA A 101 5.70 -4.99 -11.09
N ARG A 102 5.14 -3.92 -10.53
CA ARG A 102 5.86 -2.72 -10.06
C ARG A 102 5.92 -2.60 -8.54
N ALA A 103 5.32 -3.53 -7.81
CA ALA A 103 5.20 -3.49 -6.35
C ALA A 103 6.49 -3.98 -5.65
N ASP A 104 6.82 -3.38 -4.51
CA ASP A 104 7.83 -3.87 -3.58
C ASP A 104 7.35 -5.14 -2.86
N LEU A 105 6.03 -5.25 -2.64
CA LEU A 105 5.37 -6.45 -2.13
C LEU A 105 4.09 -6.70 -2.94
N ALA A 106 4.02 -7.84 -3.61
CA ALA A 106 2.81 -8.32 -4.29
C ALA A 106 2.26 -9.56 -3.59
N LEU A 107 1.00 -9.50 -3.16
CA LEU A 107 0.30 -10.57 -2.47
C LEU A 107 -0.82 -11.10 -3.38
N ARG A 108 -0.72 -12.38 -3.78
CA ARG A 108 -1.77 -13.05 -4.53
C ARG A 108 -2.86 -13.54 -3.58
N THR A 109 -3.83 -12.69 -3.28
CA THR A 109 -4.95 -13.02 -2.38
C THR A 109 -6.15 -12.12 -2.67
N ASP A 110 -7.34 -12.55 -2.22
CA ASP A 110 -8.55 -11.73 -2.31
C ASP A 110 -8.47 -10.56 -1.31
N ALA A 111 -8.52 -9.35 -1.83
CA ALA A 111 -8.48 -8.13 -1.04
C ALA A 111 -9.68 -8.01 -0.07
N VAL A 112 -10.86 -8.51 -0.45
CA VAL A 112 -12.07 -8.46 0.40
C VAL A 112 -11.91 -9.40 1.60
N ALA A 113 -11.32 -10.58 1.38
CA ALA A 113 -11.02 -11.53 2.45
C ALA A 113 -9.84 -11.06 3.34
N LEU A 114 -8.83 -10.41 2.76
CA LEU A 114 -7.69 -9.87 3.49
C LEU A 114 -8.07 -8.70 4.41
N LEU A 115 -8.95 -7.81 3.96
CA LEU A 115 -9.25 -6.56 4.66
C LEU A 115 -9.66 -6.74 6.14
N PRO A 116 -10.58 -7.64 6.52
CA PRO A 116 -10.92 -7.86 7.94
C PRO A 116 -9.77 -8.47 8.75
N GLU A 117 -8.97 -9.36 8.15
CA GLU A 117 -7.79 -9.95 8.79
C GLU A 117 -6.72 -8.88 9.07
N LEU A 118 -6.54 -7.95 8.14
CA LEU A 118 -5.65 -6.81 8.30
C LEU A 118 -6.16 -5.87 9.38
N ALA A 119 -7.44 -5.47 9.32
CA ALA A 119 -8.06 -4.60 10.33
C ALA A 119 -7.93 -5.18 11.74
N ALA A 120 -8.19 -6.48 11.91
CA ALA A 120 -8.04 -7.16 13.20
C ALA A 120 -6.62 -7.08 13.77
N ARG A 121 -5.59 -7.19 12.92
CA ARG A 121 -4.18 -7.09 13.34
C ARG A 121 -3.71 -5.66 13.58
N LEU A 122 -4.37 -4.68 12.98
CA LEU A 122 -4.11 -3.26 13.18
C LEU A 122 -4.75 -2.70 14.45
N ARG A 123 -5.79 -3.36 15.00
CA ARG A 123 -6.42 -2.94 16.26
C ARG A 123 -5.39 -2.84 17.38
N GLY A 124 -5.35 -1.69 18.05
CA GLY A 124 -4.44 -1.41 19.15
C GLY A 124 -3.01 -1.08 18.75
N ARG A 125 -2.68 -1.04 17.45
CA ARG A 125 -1.40 -0.51 16.96
C ARG A 125 -1.53 0.98 16.67
N ALA A 126 -0.58 1.77 17.15
CA ALA A 126 -0.45 3.16 16.71
C ALA A 126 0.25 3.20 15.34
N HIS A 127 -0.16 4.12 14.48
CA HIS A 127 0.61 4.41 13.27
C HIS A 127 2.00 4.92 13.68
N GLY A 128 3.04 4.53 12.94
CA GLY A 128 4.38 5.08 13.16
C GLY A 128 4.32 6.60 12.97
N GLY A 129 4.81 7.38 13.93
CA GLY A 129 4.70 8.85 13.89
C GLY A 129 5.42 9.54 12.72
N ARG A 130 6.05 8.77 11.81
CA ARG A 130 6.88 9.29 10.72
C ARG A 130 6.85 8.36 9.51
N ALA A 131 6.08 8.70 8.48
CA ALA A 131 6.28 8.14 7.15
C ALA A 131 7.72 8.46 6.68
N PRO A 132 8.55 7.47 6.28
CA PRO A 132 9.88 7.72 5.77
C PRO A 132 9.76 8.53 4.47
N GLY A 133 10.18 9.79 4.49
CA GLY A 133 10.21 10.68 3.31
C GLY A 133 9.42 11.98 3.41
N GLY A 134 8.65 12.21 4.49
CA GLY A 134 8.08 13.53 4.76
C GLY A 134 9.20 14.55 5.00
N ARG A 135 9.23 15.64 4.22
CA ARG A 135 10.21 16.74 4.39
C ARG A 135 10.06 17.36 5.78
N ALA A 136 10.85 16.87 6.73
CA ALA A 136 11.15 17.59 7.96
C ALA A 136 12.33 18.54 7.69
N ARG A 137 12.11 19.81 8.00
CA ARG A 137 13.10 20.90 7.98
C ARG A 137 14.38 20.45 8.69
N ALA A 138 15.52 20.70 8.05
CA ALA A 138 16.83 20.31 8.54
C ALA A 138 17.11 20.82 9.97
N SER A 139 17.50 19.91 10.85
CA SER A 139 18.45 20.20 11.92
C SER A 139 19.47 19.05 11.98
N ARG A 140 20.71 19.41 11.66
CA ARG A 140 21.91 18.55 11.67
C ARG A 140 22.08 17.86 13.02
N ALA A 141 22.24 16.54 12.99
CA ALA A 141 23.00 15.79 14.00
C ALA A 141 24.34 15.36 13.35
N PRO A 142 25.45 15.32 14.10
CA PRO A 142 26.77 15.07 13.52
C PRO A 142 27.01 13.57 13.30
N GLY A 143 27.60 13.24 12.15
CA GLY A 143 28.35 11.99 11.96
C GLY A 143 27.59 10.79 11.40
N VAL A 144 27.27 10.83 10.10
CA VAL A 144 27.58 9.75 9.13
C VAL A 144 27.27 10.27 7.73
N ASP A 145 28.31 10.53 6.94
CA ASP A 145 28.15 10.72 5.49
C ASP A 145 27.80 9.38 4.86
N LEU A 146 26.51 9.08 4.72
CA LEU A 146 26.08 8.00 3.84
C LEU A 146 25.72 8.62 2.48
N VAL A 147 26.74 8.78 1.64
CA VAL A 147 26.54 8.88 0.20
C VAL A 147 25.97 7.54 -0.25
N VAL A 148 24.67 7.46 -0.52
CA VAL A 148 24.00 6.24 -1.01
C VAL A 148 24.23 6.14 -2.52
N PRO A 149 24.99 5.16 -3.03
CA PRO A 149 25.09 4.93 -4.46
C PRO A 149 23.76 4.39 -5.00
N ARG A 150 23.40 4.79 -6.23
CA ARG A 150 22.23 4.29 -6.94
C ARG A 150 22.32 2.77 -7.12
N GLY A 151 21.50 2.05 -6.38
CA GLY A 151 21.19 0.63 -6.52
C GLY A 151 19.87 0.40 -5.81
N THR A 152 18.85 -0.02 -6.54
CA THR A 152 17.44 -0.02 -6.11
C THR A 152 17.25 -0.78 -4.79
N ALA A 153 16.40 -0.27 -3.89
CA ALA A 153 16.00 -0.90 -2.62
C ALA A 153 15.66 -2.39 -2.76
N HIS A 154 15.20 -2.77 -3.94
CA HIS A 154 15.01 -4.12 -4.43
C HIS A 154 16.23 -5.06 -4.20
N GLU A 155 17.48 -4.61 -4.35
CA GLU A 155 18.68 -5.43 -4.09
C GLU A 155 18.95 -5.69 -2.60
N ARG A 156 18.48 -4.79 -1.72
CA ARG A 156 18.62 -4.96 -0.26
C ARG A 156 17.53 -5.87 0.30
N LEU A 157 16.31 -5.78 -0.25
CA LEU A 157 15.23 -6.74 0.06
C LEU A 157 15.60 -8.17 -0.39
N ARG A 158 16.33 -8.31 -1.52
CA ARG A 158 16.89 -9.61 -1.97
C ARG A 158 17.80 -10.24 -0.93
N ALA A 159 18.69 -9.45 -0.32
CA ALA A 159 19.63 -9.95 0.68
C ALA A 159 18.93 -10.38 1.99
N LEU A 160 17.81 -9.74 2.33
CA LEU A 160 17.05 -10.01 3.55
C LEU A 160 16.04 -11.17 3.40
N THR A 161 15.56 -11.41 2.18
CA THR A 161 14.46 -12.38 1.92
C THR A 161 14.89 -13.61 1.12
N GLY A 162 16.06 -13.59 0.48
CA GLY A 162 16.57 -14.71 -0.34
C GLY A 162 15.84 -14.91 -1.68
N VAL A 163 14.97 -13.99 -2.10
CA VAL A 163 14.18 -14.12 -3.33
C VAL A 163 15.02 -13.71 -4.55
N PRO A 164 15.27 -14.60 -5.53
CA PRO A 164 16.12 -14.31 -6.68
C PRO A 164 15.45 -13.35 -7.67
N SER A 165 16.24 -12.50 -8.32
CA SER A 165 15.80 -11.72 -9.47
C SER A 165 15.77 -12.55 -10.73
N GLY A 166 14.56 -12.88 -11.16
CA GLY A 166 14.22 -13.42 -12.46
C GLY A 166 12.94 -12.76 -12.97
N PRO A 167 12.41 -13.17 -14.15
CA PRO A 167 11.05 -12.78 -14.52
C PRO A 167 10.11 -13.11 -13.36
N ALA A 168 9.11 -12.25 -13.11
CA ALA A 168 8.15 -12.41 -12.02
C ALA A 168 7.70 -13.87 -11.97
N ARG A 169 8.18 -14.62 -10.98
CA ARG A 169 7.68 -15.97 -10.75
C ARG A 169 6.21 -15.81 -10.36
N PRO A 170 5.32 -16.72 -10.78
CA PRO A 170 3.95 -16.71 -10.28
C PRO A 170 3.99 -16.66 -8.75
N VAL A 171 3.50 -15.56 -8.16
CA VAL A 171 3.38 -15.47 -6.71
C VAL A 171 2.29 -16.45 -6.34
N GLU A 172 2.63 -17.51 -5.60
CA GLU A 172 1.63 -18.50 -5.15
C GLU A 172 0.51 -17.83 -4.36
N PRO A 173 -0.73 -18.34 -4.37
CA PRO A 173 -1.81 -17.70 -3.64
C PRO A 173 -1.52 -17.82 -2.14
N LEU A 174 -1.63 -16.72 -1.42
CA LEU A 174 -1.60 -16.73 0.04
C LEU A 174 -3.03 -16.67 0.58
N GLY A 175 -3.30 -17.44 1.63
CA GLY A 175 -4.51 -17.26 2.43
C GLY A 175 -4.52 -15.87 3.09
N ALA A 176 -5.71 -15.31 3.30
CA ALA A 176 -5.91 -13.96 3.82
C ALA A 176 -5.14 -13.67 5.12
N ALA A 177 -5.13 -14.60 6.08
CA ALA A 177 -4.40 -14.47 7.33
C ALA A 177 -2.88 -14.38 7.15
N ALA A 178 -2.31 -15.20 6.25
CA ALA A 178 -0.87 -15.21 5.97
C ALA A 178 -0.45 -13.93 5.23
N ALA A 179 -1.27 -13.49 4.28
CA ALA A 179 -1.07 -12.24 3.56
C ALA A 179 -1.18 -11.01 4.50
N ALA A 180 -2.11 -11.01 5.45
CA ALA A 180 -2.22 -9.96 6.46
C ALA A 180 -0.98 -9.92 7.37
N THR A 181 -0.46 -11.08 7.80
CA THR A 181 0.81 -11.16 8.56
C THR A 181 1.99 -10.62 7.75
N ALA A 182 2.11 -10.98 6.47
CA ALA A 182 3.17 -10.48 5.61
C ALA A 182 3.11 -8.95 5.45
N LEU A 183 1.91 -8.40 5.28
CA LEU A 183 1.69 -6.97 5.13
C LEU A 183 2.04 -6.21 6.43
N ILE A 184 1.61 -6.70 7.60
CA ILE A 184 2.00 -6.13 8.90
C ILE A 184 3.52 -6.17 9.09
N GLY A 185 4.17 -7.28 8.73
CA GLY A 185 5.62 -7.41 8.80
C GLY A 185 6.34 -6.36 7.95
N PHE A 186 5.90 -6.17 6.70
CA PHE A 186 6.43 -5.13 5.82
C PHE A 186 6.25 -3.73 6.43
N LEU A 187 5.02 -3.40 6.84
CA LEU A 187 4.71 -2.07 7.38
C LEU A 187 5.51 -1.75 8.65
N THR A 188 5.69 -2.73 9.53
CA THR A 188 6.49 -2.58 10.76
C THR A 188 7.96 -2.42 10.42
N HIS A 189 8.51 -3.27 9.54
CA HIS A 189 9.92 -3.20 9.12
C HIS A 189 10.30 -1.85 8.50
N HIS A 190 9.36 -1.23 7.76
CA HIS A 190 9.56 0.06 7.10
C HIS A 190 9.09 1.27 7.92
N GLY A 191 8.69 1.07 9.18
CA GLY A 191 8.35 2.16 10.12
C GLY A 191 6.99 2.84 9.86
N TYR A 192 6.09 2.21 9.10
CA TYR A 192 4.71 2.68 8.93
C TYR A 192 3.81 2.31 10.11
N LEU A 193 4.20 1.29 10.87
CA LEU A 193 3.56 0.87 12.11
C LEU A 193 4.58 0.85 13.24
N GLU A 194 4.16 1.24 14.43
CA GLU A 194 4.94 0.98 15.64
C GLU A 194 5.03 -0.53 15.90
N GLU A 195 6.12 -0.97 16.52
CA GLU A 195 6.18 -2.33 17.03
C GLU A 195 5.08 -2.54 18.07
N SER A 196 4.45 -3.72 18.07
CA SER A 196 3.42 -4.03 19.07
C SER A 196 3.99 -3.85 20.47
N PRO A 197 3.30 -3.14 21.39
CA PRO A 197 3.70 -3.16 22.79
C PRO A 197 3.68 -4.61 23.27
N LYS A 198 4.83 -5.06 23.79
CA LYS A 198 4.99 -6.39 24.40
C LYS A 198 4.13 -6.53 25.65
#